data_AF-A0A4Z2DXJ3-F1
#
_entry.id   AF-A0A4Z2DXJ3-F1
#
_cell.length_a   1.000
_cell.length_b   1.000
_cell.length_c   1.000
_cell.angle_alpha   90.00
_cell.angle_beta   90.00
_cell.angle_gamma   90.00
#
_symmetry.space_group_name_H-M   'P 1'
#
loop_
_entity.id
_entity.type
_entity.pdbx_description
1 polymer ?
#
loop_
_entity_poly.entity_id
_entity_poly.type
_entity_poly.pdbx_seq_one_letter_code
_entity_poly.pdbx_strand_id
1 'polypeptide(L)'
;MSLSMYTKYTSFSDCCREKADSGRNANESDRFHSLDDANILLCARKQFSKLRLKRRPTVDHDLKVKIPSQFDSRKNWPHCESISQISDQSKCASISAVSAVGAISDRICIQSGGKQSVVLSAIDFISCCENCDSSCDFGFLGLSWEYWVMHGIVTGGSKENDTGCQPYSFPKSDYCVQGKYPTSGKELFDKLQCKQTYQKRYKTSYKHNKHYGT
;
A
#
# COMPACT_ATOMS: atom_id res chain seq x y z
N MET A 1 0.88 30.78 14.59
CA MET A 1 1.78 29.94 13.76
C MET A 1 1.08 29.31 12.55
N SER A 2 -0.26 29.21 12.48
CA SER A 2 -0.97 28.60 11.34
C SER A 2 -1.02 29.44 10.05
N LEU A 3 -1.06 30.78 10.14
CA LEU A 3 -1.13 31.64 8.94
C LEU A 3 0.09 31.48 8.00
N SER A 4 1.30 31.31 8.54
CA SER A 4 2.55 31.22 7.76
C SER A 4 2.60 30.02 6.80
N MET A 5 1.95 28.92 7.17
CA MET A 5 1.95 27.69 6.38
C MET A 5 0.88 27.70 5.30
N TYR A 6 -0.31 28.23 5.63
CA TYR A 6 -1.41 28.40 4.68
C TYR A 6 -1.02 29.31 3.52
N THR A 7 -0.37 30.45 3.81
CA THR A 7 0.11 31.38 2.77
C THR A 7 1.22 30.78 1.89
N LYS A 8 2.04 29.86 2.41
CA LYS A 8 3.06 29.14 1.62
C LYS A 8 2.44 28.07 0.71
N TYR A 9 1.38 27.39 1.16
CA TYR A 9 0.69 26.37 0.37
C TYR A 9 -0.10 26.96 -0.80
N THR A 10 -0.84 28.05 -0.57
CA THR A 10 -1.56 28.76 -1.63
C THR A 10 -0.57 29.31 -2.66
N SER A 11 0.46 30.03 -2.22
CA SER A 11 1.55 30.52 -3.08
C SER A 11 2.25 29.40 -3.87
N PHE A 12 2.45 28.23 -3.29
CA PHE A 12 3.02 27.08 -4.02
C PHE A 12 2.05 26.51 -5.06
N SER A 13 0.77 26.34 -4.71
CA SER A 13 -0.24 25.85 -5.65
C SER A 13 -0.46 26.81 -6.83
N ASP A 14 -0.46 28.12 -6.56
CA ASP A 14 -0.52 29.17 -7.58
C ASP A 14 0.72 29.14 -8.47
N CYS A 15 1.93 29.04 -7.90
CA CYS A 15 3.17 28.88 -8.67
C CYS A 15 3.16 27.66 -9.58
N CYS A 16 2.65 26.51 -9.10
CA CYS A 16 2.51 25.31 -9.93
C CYS A 16 1.50 25.47 -11.07
N ARG A 17 0.41 26.23 -10.85
CA ARG A 17 -0.59 26.57 -11.87
C ARG A 17 -0.08 27.59 -12.89
N GLU A 18 0.66 28.58 -12.44
CA GLU A 18 1.20 29.67 -13.27
C GLU A 18 2.39 29.23 -14.12
N LYS A 19 3.13 28.19 -13.70
CA LYS A 19 4.15 27.57 -14.54
C LYS A 19 3.51 26.81 -15.70
N ALA A 20 3.38 27.50 -16.84
CA ALA A 20 2.80 27.01 -18.09
C ALA A 20 3.37 25.67 -18.61
N ASP A 21 4.55 25.25 -18.17
CA ASP A 21 5.23 24.00 -18.58
C ASP A 21 5.33 22.93 -17.49
N SER A 22 4.58 23.05 -16.38
CA SER A 22 4.66 22.05 -15.30
C SER A 22 4.04 20.70 -15.65
N GLY A 23 3.20 20.65 -16.70
CA GLY A 23 2.51 19.44 -17.16
C GLY A 23 1.52 18.84 -16.15
N ARG A 24 1.25 19.52 -15.02
CA ARG A 24 0.36 19.09 -13.95
C ARG A 24 -0.30 20.29 -13.28
N ASN A 25 -1.58 20.16 -12.95
CA ASN A 25 -2.28 21.14 -12.11
C ASN A 25 -2.11 20.78 -10.64
N ALA A 26 -1.92 21.79 -9.78
CA ALA A 26 -1.88 21.61 -8.32
C ALA A 26 -3.10 22.28 -7.68
N ASN A 27 -3.63 21.66 -6.63
CA ASN A 27 -4.72 22.17 -5.79
C ASN A 27 -4.39 21.90 -4.31
N GLU A 28 -5.16 22.52 -3.42
CA GLU A 28 -5.09 22.23 -1.99
C GLU A 28 -5.40 20.75 -1.73
N SER A 29 -4.69 20.15 -0.77
CA SER A 29 -4.88 18.75 -0.42
C SER A 29 -5.97 18.62 0.61
N ASP A 30 -7.00 17.83 0.31
CA ASP A 30 -8.00 17.39 1.30
C ASP A 30 -7.41 16.43 2.35
N ARG A 31 -6.16 15.98 2.15
CA ARG A 31 -5.50 15.00 3.02
C ARG A 31 -4.38 15.57 3.90
N PHE A 32 -3.76 16.68 3.52
CA PHE A 32 -2.54 17.17 4.17
C PHE A 32 -2.70 18.66 4.48
N HIS A 33 -2.81 19.01 5.77
CA HIS A 33 -2.89 20.40 6.23
C HIS A 33 -1.62 20.84 6.99
N SER A 34 -0.70 19.90 7.25
CA SER A 34 0.61 20.14 7.83
C SER A 34 1.68 19.24 7.19
N LEU A 35 2.95 19.59 7.41
CA LEU A 35 4.08 18.76 6.99
C LEU A 35 4.11 17.46 7.78
N ASP A 36 3.64 17.48 9.03
CA ASP A 36 3.55 16.28 9.87
C ASP A 36 2.56 15.27 9.27
N ASP A 37 1.39 15.74 8.78
CA ASP A 37 0.42 14.86 8.10
C ASP A 37 1.03 14.17 6.88
N ALA A 38 1.82 14.90 6.10
CA ALA A 38 2.50 14.36 4.92
C ALA A 38 3.63 13.40 5.30
N ASN A 39 4.47 13.78 6.28
CA ASN A 39 5.60 12.98 6.72
C ASN A 39 5.16 11.63 7.27
N ILE A 40 4.08 11.61 8.05
CA ILE A 40 3.52 10.41 8.67
C ILE A 40 3.05 9.36 7.63
N LEU A 41 2.62 9.81 6.44
CA LEU A 41 2.08 8.90 5.41
C LEU A 41 3.11 8.45 4.38
N LEU A 42 4.29 9.08 4.31
CA LEU A 42 5.33 8.84 3.31
C LEU A 42 6.46 7.90 3.79
N CYS A 43 6.33 7.23 4.94
CA CYS A 43 7.43 6.53 5.64
C CYS A 43 7.98 5.23 5.00
N ALA A 44 8.05 5.13 3.67
CA ALA A 44 8.84 4.08 3.02
C ALA A 44 10.34 4.38 3.16
N ARG A 45 11.10 3.46 3.77
CA ARG A 45 12.57 3.60 3.90
C ARG A 45 13.31 2.81 2.84
N LYS A 46 14.41 3.37 2.35
CA LYS A 46 15.32 2.70 1.43
C LYS A 46 16.19 1.70 2.20
N GLN A 47 16.18 0.43 1.78
CA GLN A 47 17.13 -0.55 2.31
C GLN A 47 18.56 -0.18 1.90
N PHE A 48 19.54 -0.46 2.76
CA PHE A 48 20.95 -0.31 2.43
C PHE A 48 21.29 -1.12 1.17
N SER A 49 21.96 -0.48 0.21
CA SER A 49 22.21 -1.04 -1.13
C SER A 49 22.91 -2.40 -1.08
N LYS A 50 23.95 -2.54 -0.25
CA LYS A 50 24.68 -3.80 -0.05
C LYS A 50 23.77 -4.93 0.46
N LEU A 51 22.89 -4.64 1.42
CA LEU A 51 21.93 -5.62 1.93
C LEU A 51 20.88 -5.97 0.87
N ARG A 52 20.35 -4.97 0.16
CA ARG A 52 19.36 -5.18 -0.92
C ARG A 52 19.90 -6.12 -1.99
N LEU A 53 21.15 -5.92 -2.43
CA LEU A 53 21.79 -6.73 -3.46
C LEU A 53 22.15 -8.14 -2.98
N LYS A 54 22.47 -8.31 -1.69
CA LYS A 54 22.78 -9.62 -1.11
C LYS A 54 21.53 -10.49 -0.89
N ARG A 55 20.39 -9.88 -0.54
CA ARG A 55 19.16 -10.62 -0.17
C ARG A 55 18.40 -11.19 -1.36
N ARG A 56 18.52 -10.59 -2.54
CA ARG A 56 17.72 -10.95 -3.71
C ARG A 56 18.39 -10.53 -5.02
N PRO A 57 18.18 -11.29 -6.11
CA PRO A 57 18.73 -10.93 -7.41
C PRO A 57 18.13 -9.61 -7.92
N THR A 58 18.92 -8.88 -8.71
CA THR A 58 18.40 -7.82 -9.57
C THR A 58 18.23 -8.43 -10.95
N VAL A 59 16.98 -8.43 -11.45
CA VAL A 59 16.65 -9.02 -12.75
C VAL A 59 16.76 -7.94 -13.80
N ASP A 60 17.49 -8.25 -14.85
CA ASP A 60 17.54 -7.49 -16.10
C ASP A 60 17.35 -8.48 -17.26
N HIS A 61 16.71 -8.04 -18.33
CA HIS A 61 16.32 -8.88 -19.45
C HIS A 61 16.95 -8.37 -20.73
N ASP A 62 17.81 -9.17 -21.36
CA ASP A 62 18.28 -8.92 -22.72
C ASP A 62 17.25 -9.46 -23.73
N LEU A 63 16.08 -8.81 -23.77
CA LEU A 63 14.97 -9.19 -24.63
C LEU A 63 14.77 -8.14 -25.73
N LYS A 64 14.81 -8.59 -26.99
CA LYS A 64 14.44 -7.78 -28.15
C LYS A 64 12.92 -7.73 -28.30
N VAL A 65 12.27 -7.00 -27.39
CA VAL A 65 10.81 -6.77 -27.41
C VAL A 65 10.52 -5.32 -27.73
N LYS A 66 9.54 -5.06 -28.60
CA LYS A 66 9.05 -3.72 -28.86
C LYS A 66 8.18 -3.26 -27.69
N ILE A 67 8.69 -2.33 -26.89
CA ILE A 67 7.95 -1.72 -25.79
C ILE A 67 6.95 -0.71 -26.37
N PRO A 68 5.65 -0.77 -26.01
CA PRO A 68 4.66 0.19 -26.50
C PRO A 68 4.92 1.58 -25.92
N SER A 69 4.55 2.62 -26.66
CA SER A 69 4.66 4.02 -26.19
C SER A 69 3.73 4.34 -25.02
N GLN A 70 2.68 3.55 -24.82
CA GLN A 70 1.76 3.65 -23.68
C GLN A 70 1.38 2.25 -23.20
N PHE A 71 1.30 2.09 -21.88
CA PHE A 71 0.93 0.84 -21.25
C PHE A 71 0.06 1.11 -20.02
N ASP A 72 -1.06 0.40 -19.91
CA ASP A 72 -1.95 0.45 -18.76
C ASP A 72 -2.34 -0.98 -18.37
N SER A 73 -1.91 -1.43 -17.20
CA SER A 73 -2.19 -2.80 -16.73
C SER A 73 -3.69 -3.09 -16.64
N ARG A 74 -4.53 -2.09 -16.33
CA ARG A 74 -5.99 -2.25 -16.25
C ARG A 74 -6.61 -2.59 -17.60
N LYS A 75 -6.02 -2.09 -18.69
CA LYS A 75 -6.45 -2.38 -20.06
C LYS A 75 -5.95 -3.74 -20.55
N ASN A 76 -4.76 -4.16 -20.11
CA ASN A 76 -4.16 -5.43 -20.53
C ASN A 76 -4.72 -6.64 -19.77
N TRP A 77 -5.14 -6.46 -18.52
CA TRP A 77 -5.73 -7.51 -17.68
C TRP A 77 -7.03 -7.05 -17.02
N PRO A 78 -8.09 -6.77 -17.81
CA PRO A 78 -9.34 -6.23 -17.31
C PRO A 78 -10.10 -7.19 -16.39
N HIS A 79 -9.82 -8.49 -16.46
CA HIS A 79 -10.42 -9.52 -15.59
C HIS A 79 -9.79 -9.56 -14.18
N CYS A 80 -8.67 -8.85 -13.98
CA CYS A 80 -8.01 -8.74 -12.68
C CYS A 80 -8.44 -7.44 -11.99
N GLU A 81 -9.56 -7.50 -11.28
CA GLU A 81 -10.17 -6.34 -10.60
C GLU A 81 -9.23 -5.66 -9.60
N SER A 82 -8.31 -6.42 -8.98
CA SER A 82 -7.32 -5.91 -8.03
C SER A 82 -6.46 -4.77 -8.62
N ILE A 83 -6.20 -4.77 -9.93
CA ILE A 83 -5.35 -3.77 -10.59
C ILE A 83 -6.02 -2.39 -10.59
N SER A 84 -7.36 -2.37 -10.53
CA SER A 84 -8.14 -1.13 -10.45
C SER A 84 -8.49 -0.75 -9.00
N GLN A 85 -8.13 -1.59 -8.03
CA GLN A 85 -8.45 -1.35 -6.64
C GLN A 85 -7.50 -0.31 -6.02
N ILE A 86 -8.06 0.74 -5.44
CA ILE A 86 -7.32 1.74 -4.69
C ILE A 86 -7.43 1.44 -3.19
N SER A 87 -6.30 1.20 -2.56
CA SER A 87 -6.20 0.91 -1.13
C SER A 87 -5.87 2.16 -0.31
N ASP A 88 -6.38 2.23 0.92
CA ASP A 88 -6.06 3.29 1.88
C ASP A 88 -5.29 2.70 3.06
N GLN A 89 -4.09 3.22 3.32
CA GLN A 89 -3.25 2.81 4.45
C GLN A 89 -3.70 3.41 5.78
N SER A 90 -4.73 4.27 5.79
CA SER A 90 -5.20 4.96 6.98
C SER A 90 -4.08 5.78 7.66
N LYS A 91 -4.18 6.01 8.97
CA LYS A 91 -3.12 6.58 9.82
C LYS A 91 -2.17 5.50 10.34
N CYS A 92 -1.72 4.65 9.44
CA CYS A 92 -0.67 3.68 9.68
C CYS A 92 0.32 3.83 8.53
N ALA A 93 1.60 4.06 8.81
CA ALA A 93 2.64 4.25 7.81
C ALA A 93 3.06 2.91 7.15
N SER A 94 2.05 2.21 6.62
CA SER A 94 2.11 0.85 6.09
C SER A 94 2.16 0.81 4.56
N ILE A 95 2.63 1.87 3.93
CA ILE A 95 2.72 1.98 2.46
C ILE A 95 3.46 0.78 1.84
N SER A 96 4.51 0.26 2.50
CA SER A 96 5.24 -0.93 2.03
C SER A 96 4.35 -2.17 1.98
N ALA A 97 3.50 -2.35 2.99
CA ALA A 97 2.55 -3.45 3.10
C ALA A 97 1.47 -3.32 2.02
N VAL A 98 0.76 -2.20 2.02
CA VAL A 98 -0.39 -1.95 1.13
C VAL A 98 0.02 -2.02 -0.33
N SER A 99 1.16 -1.42 -0.69
CA SER A 99 1.68 -1.45 -2.05
C SER A 99 2.11 -2.85 -2.48
N ALA A 100 2.78 -3.60 -1.59
CA ALA A 100 3.23 -4.95 -1.89
C ALA A 100 2.05 -5.90 -2.08
N VAL A 101 1.09 -5.93 -1.14
CA VAL A 101 -0.05 -6.85 -1.24
C VAL A 101 -0.95 -6.53 -2.42
N GLY A 102 -1.09 -5.26 -2.82
CA GLY A 102 -1.77 -4.87 -4.05
C GLY A 102 -1.08 -5.46 -5.29
N ALA A 103 0.21 -5.18 -5.46
CA ALA A 103 0.97 -5.70 -6.61
C ALA A 103 1.07 -7.24 -6.63
N ILE A 104 1.13 -7.89 -5.47
CA ILE A 104 1.15 -9.36 -5.38
C ILE A 104 -0.23 -9.92 -5.77
N SER A 105 -1.32 -9.33 -5.29
CA SER A 105 -2.70 -9.71 -5.67
C SER A 105 -2.89 -9.64 -7.19
N ASP A 106 -2.41 -8.55 -7.80
CA ASP A 106 -2.41 -8.38 -9.26
C ASP A 106 -1.64 -9.50 -9.97
N ARG A 107 -0.43 -9.79 -9.49
CA ARG A 107 0.42 -10.84 -10.08
C ARG A 107 -0.17 -12.23 -9.95
N ILE A 108 -0.81 -12.56 -8.83
CA ILE A 108 -1.51 -13.84 -8.65
C ILE A 108 -2.61 -13.99 -9.72
N CYS A 109 -3.38 -12.93 -9.96
CA CYS A 109 -4.40 -12.94 -11.00
C CYS A 109 -3.81 -13.05 -12.40
N ILE A 110 -2.84 -12.20 -12.74
CA ILE A 110 -2.22 -12.16 -14.07
C ILE A 110 -1.55 -13.50 -14.40
N GLN A 111 -0.72 -14.03 -13.49
CA GLN A 111 0.05 -15.24 -13.72
C GLN A 111 -0.81 -16.50 -13.74
N SER A 112 -1.96 -16.49 -13.06
CA SER A 112 -2.93 -17.59 -13.11
C SER A 112 -3.89 -17.51 -14.30
N GLY A 113 -3.78 -16.46 -15.14
CA GLY A 113 -4.72 -16.20 -16.23
C GLY A 113 -6.14 -15.96 -15.73
N GLY A 114 -6.30 -15.31 -14.58
CA GLY A 114 -7.58 -15.01 -13.95
C GLY A 114 -8.19 -16.15 -13.12
N LYS A 115 -7.54 -17.32 -13.02
CA LYS A 115 -8.05 -18.45 -12.22
C LYS A 115 -8.04 -18.18 -10.72
N GLN A 116 -7.12 -17.33 -10.26
CA GLN A 116 -7.05 -16.89 -8.88
C GLN A 116 -7.19 -15.37 -8.82
N SER A 117 -8.25 -14.88 -8.19
CA SER A 117 -8.42 -13.45 -7.90
C SER A 117 -8.59 -13.29 -6.41
N VAL A 118 -7.57 -12.74 -5.74
CA VAL A 118 -7.50 -12.62 -4.29
C VAL A 118 -7.04 -11.23 -3.90
N VAL A 119 -7.52 -10.75 -2.75
CA VAL A 119 -7.01 -9.53 -2.11
C VAL A 119 -6.22 -9.97 -0.89
N LEU A 120 -4.91 -9.71 -0.88
CA LEU A 120 -4.03 -10.11 0.21
C LEU A 120 -4.02 -9.11 1.36
N SER A 121 -3.92 -9.64 2.59
CA SER A 121 -3.98 -8.87 3.82
C SER A 121 -2.70 -8.07 4.07
N ALA A 122 -2.81 -6.74 4.07
CA ALA A 122 -1.73 -5.88 4.54
C ALA A 122 -1.48 -6.07 6.06
N ILE A 123 -2.51 -6.33 6.87
CA ILE A 123 -2.37 -6.50 8.32
C ILE A 123 -1.59 -7.76 8.67
N ASP A 124 -1.77 -8.85 7.95
CA ASP A 124 -1.00 -10.09 8.15
C ASP A 124 0.50 -9.80 8.03
N PHE A 125 0.93 -9.12 6.97
CA PHE A 125 2.32 -8.71 6.83
C PHE A 125 2.79 -7.74 7.93
N ILE A 126 2.02 -6.67 8.20
CA ILE A 126 2.40 -5.64 9.19
C ILE A 126 2.59 -6.25 10.57
N SER A 127 1.60 -7.05 11.01
CA SER A 127 1.54 -7.59 12.37
C SER A 127 2.44 -8.80 12.57
N CYS A 128 2.55 -9.69 11.57
CA CYS A 128 3.20 -10.99 11.72
C CYS A 128 4.61 -11.10 11.13
N CYS A 129 5.14 -10.08 10.43
CA CYS A 129 6.56 -10.08 10.13
C CYS A 129 7.37 -9.53 11.31
N GLU A 130 8.10 -10.42 11.99
CA GLU A 130 8.94 -10.07 13.14
C GLU A 130 10.27 -9.41 12.71
N ASN A 131 10.85 -9.85 11.59
CA ASN A 131 12.19 -9.42 11.12
C ASN A 131 12.14 -8.45 9.92
N CYS A 132 11.00 -7.76 9.71
CA CYS A 132 10.83 -6.83 8.58
C CYS A 132 10.97 -5.35 8.97
N ASP A 133 11.13 -5.04 10.26
CA ASP A 133 10.85 -3.71 10.81
C ASP A 133 9.50 -3.17 10.30
N SER A 134 8.50 -4.06 10.14
CA SER A 134 7.17 -3.68 9.69
C SER A 134 6.40 -3.15 10.89
N SER A 135 6.18 -1.84 10.90
CA SER A 135 5.32 -1.16 11.87
C SER A 135 4.35 -0.22 11.16
N CYS A 136 3.55 0.50 11.95
CA CYS A 136 2.77 1.64 11.46
C CYS A 136 3.56 2.95 11.47
N ASP A 137 4.90 2.90 11.60
CA ASP A 137 5.78 4.08 11.62
C ASP A 137 6.65 4.17 10.37
N PHE A 138 7.07 3.03 9.82
CA PHE A 138 7.82 2.92 8.57
C PHE A 138 7.84 1.47 8.05
N GLY A 139 8.37 1.30 6.83
CA GLY A 139 8.65 -0.04 6.32
C GLY A 139 9.61 -0.08 5.13
N PHE A 140 10.13 -1.28 4.86
CA PHE A 140 11.02 -1.55 3.73
C PHE A 140 10.31 -2.38 2.66
N LEU A 141 10.26 -1.85 1.44
CA LEU A 141 9.55 -2.51 0.32
C LEU A 141 10.05 -3.93 0.05
N GLY A 142 11.37 -4.18 0.15
CA GLY A 142 11.90 -5.49 -0.23
C GLY A 142 11.52 -6.62 0.71
N LEU A 143 11.39 -6.31 2.01
CA LEU A 143 11.09 -7.31 3.04
C LEU A 143 9.64 -7.81 2.92
N SER A 144 8.72 -7.01 2.37
CA SER A 144 7.34 -7.43 2.08
C SER A 144 7.28 -8.59 1.06
N TRP A 145 8.10 -8.52 0.02
CA TRP A 145 8.17 -9.58 -0.99
C TRP A 145 8.88 -10.82 -0.47
N GLU A 146 9.95 -10.65 0.31
CA GLU A 146 10.65 -11.77 0.93
C GLU A 146 9.76 -12.50 1.95
N TYR A 147 8.97 -11.75 2.74
CA TYR A 147 7.99 -12.35 3.65
C TYR A 147 6.95 -13.15 2.88
N TRP A 148 6.43 -12.62 1.77
CA TRP A 148 5.48 -13.33 0.92
C TRP A 148 6.03 -14.67 0.39
N VAL A 149 7.29 -14.68 -0.08
CA VAL A 149 7.93 -15.93 -0.53
C VAL A 149 8.14 -16.90 0.64
N MET A 150 8.63 -16.43 1.79
CA MET A 150 9.05 -17.30 2.89
C MET A 150 7.88 -17.80 3.77
N HIS A 151 6.89 -16.96 4.01
CA HIS A 151 5.82 -17.22 5.00
C HIS A 151 4.42 -17.20 4.39
N GLY A 152 4.28 -16.66 3.17
CA GLY A 152 2.99 -16.43 2.54
C GLY A 152 2.18 -15.34 3.24
N ILE A 153 1.13 -14.89 2.57
CA ILE A 153 0.21 -13.86 3.09
C ILE A 153 -1.23 -14.38 2.95
N VAL A 154 -2.05 -14.22 3.98
CA VAL A 154 -3.48 -14.59 3.93
C VAL A 154 -4.31 -13.54 3.20
N THR A 155 -5.52 -13.89 2.78
CA THR A 155 -6.48 -12.93 2.20
C THR A 155 -6.96 -11.91 3.23
N GLY A 156 -7.28 -10.70 2.79
CA GLY A 156 -7.79 -9.63 3.65
C GLY A 156 -8.07 -8.34 2.89
N GLY A 157 -9.36 -7.97 2.82
CA GLY A 157 -9.86 -6.74 2.22
C GLY A 157 -9.67 -5.50 3.10
N SER A 158 -10.37 -4.41 2.77
CA SER A 158 -10.35 -3.19 3.59
C SER A 158 -11.19 -3.35 4.86
N LYS A 159 -11.15 -2.36 5.75
CA LYS A 159 -12.03 -2.38 6.94
C LYS A 159 -13.50 -2.31 6.56
N GLU A 160 -13.83 -1.51 5.56
CA GLU A 160 -15.21 -1.28 5.08
C GLU A 160 -15.72 -2.47 4.28
N ASN A 161 -14.81 -3.17 3.60
CA ASN A 161 -15.09 -4.43 2.92
C ASN A 161 -14.44 -5.58 3.70
N ASP A 162 -15.03 -5.86 4.85
CA ASP A 162 -14.64 -6.89 5.81
C ASP A 162 -14.70 -8.27 5.12
N THR A 163 -13.64 -8.63 4.39
CA THR A 163 -13.57 -9.83 3.53
C THR A 163 -12.19 -10.48 3.60
N GLY A 164 -12.12 -11.79 3.42
CA GLY A 164 -10.90 -12.58 3.56
C GLY A 164 -10.57 -12.95 5.01
N CYS A 165 -9.46 -13.65 5.21
CA CYS A 165 -9.03 -14.16 6.51
C CYS A 165 -8.75 -13.04 7.53
N GLN A 166 -8.05 -11.98 7.11
CA GLN A 166 -7.64 -10.87 7.97
C GLN A 166 -7.82 -9.51 7.29
N PRO A 167 -9.02 -8.93 7.36
CA PRO A 167 -9.30 -7.61 6.80
C PRO A 167 -8.49 -6.50 7.49
N TYR A 168 -8.29 -5.39 6.79
CA TYR A 168 -7.60 -4.23 7.32
C TYR A 168 -8.33 -3.69 8.55
N SER A 169 -7.60 -3.42 9.61
CA SER A 169 -8.19 -3.09 10.92
C SER A 169 -8.42 -1.59 11.11
N PHE A 170 -7.75 -0.74 10.32
CA PHE A 170 -7.85 0.71 10.42
C PHE A 170 -8.85 1.24 9.39
N PRO A 171 -9.73 2.19 9.77
CA PRO A 171 -10.73 2.74 8.85
C PRO A 171 -10.07 3.57 7.77
N LYS A 172 -10.72 3.69 6.61
CA LYS A 172 -10.42 4.77 5.68
C LYS A 172 -10.43 6.11 6.42
N SER A 173 -9.45 6.94 6.12
CA SER A 173 -9.28 8.21 6.83
C SER A 173 -9.33 9.35 5.82
N ASP A 174 -10.41 10.11 5.88
CA ASP A 174 -10.43 11.49 5.39
C ASP A 174 -9.68 12.32 6.44
N TYR A 175 -8.65 13.05 6.06
CA TYR A 175 -8.00 13.98 6.98
C TYR A 175 -8.89 15.21 7.10
N CYS A 176 -9.43 15.45 8.30
CA CYS A 176 -9.93 16.74 8.82
C CYS A 176 -10.88 17.62 7.97
N VAL A 177 -11.49 17.12 6.90
CA VAL A 177 -12.68 17.75 6.31
C VAL A 177 -13.93 17.13 6.92
N GLN A 178 -15.07 17.83 6.89
CA GLN A 178 -16.39 17.18 6.94
C GLN A 178 -16.55 16.29 5.69
N GLY A 179 -15.79 15.20 5.64
CA GLY A 179 -15.87 14.14 4.65
C GLY A 179 -16.80 13.03 5.12
N LYS A 180 -16.80 11.91 4.39
CA LYS A 180 -17.63 10.74 4.71
C LYS A 180 -17.06 9.91 5.86
N TYR A 181 -15.75 10.01 6.12
CA TYR A 181 -15.03 9.19 7.10
C TYR A 181 -14.60 10.01 8.34
N PRO A 182 -14.55 9.39 9.54
CA PRO A 182 -14.29 10.10 10.78
C PRO A 182 -12.86 10.68 10.83
N THR A 183 -12.79 11.95 11.22
CA THR A 183 -11.53 12.67 11.50
C THR A 183 -10.87 12.05 12.73
N SER A 184 -9.91 11.15 12.52
CA SER A 184 -9.09 10.58 13.61
C SER A 184 -8.03 11.60 14.06
N GLY A 185 -7.53 11.50 15.30
CA GLY A 185 -6.53 12.42 15.86
C GLY A 185 -5.18 12.44 15.14
N LYS A 186 -4.21 13.21 15.63
CA LYS A 186 -2.87 13.35 15.00
C LYS A 186 -1.98 12.11 15.12
N GLU A 187 -2.34 11.15 15.97
CA GLU A 187 -1.51 9.99 16.28
C GLU A 187 -1.66 8.87 15.25
N LEU A 188 -0.54 8.22 14.95
CA LEU A 188 -0.51 6.97 14.19
C LEU A 188 -1.17 5.85 15.00
N PHE A 189 -1.82 4.92 14.31
CA PHE A 189 -2.22 3.67 14.92
C PHE A 189 -1.01 2.83 15.28
N ASP A 190 -1.04 2.20 16.43
CA ASP A 190 0.00 1.24 16.82
C ASP A 190 -0.03 -0.01 15.95
N LYS A 191 1.14 -0.66 15.83
CA LYS A 191 1.24 -2.00 15.28
C LYS A 191 0.35 -2.95 16.08
N LEU A 192 -0.56 -3.63 15.39
CA LEU A 192 -1.39 -4.66 16.00
C LEU A 192 -0.57 -5.92 16.28
N GLN A 193 -0.95 -6.63 17.34
CA GLN A 193 -0.41 -7.96 17.66
C GLN A 193 -0.69 -8.93 16.51
N CYS A 194 0.28 -9.77 16.18
CA CYS A 194 0.08 -10.84 15.20
C CYS A 194 -1.00 -11.80 15.71
N LYS A 195 -2.10 -11.91 14.97
CA LYS A 195 -3.16 -12.87 15.25
C LYS A 195 -3.14 -13.92 14.16
N GLN A 196 -2.68 -15.12 14.44
CA GLN A 196 -2.75 -16.24 13.48
C GLN A 196 -4.14 -16.91 13.52
N THR A 197 -5.18 -16.09 13.57
CA THR A 197 -6.58 -16.51 13.70
C THR A 197 -7.39 -15.98 12.52
N TYR A 198 -8.42 -16.73 12.14
CA TYR A 198 -9.34 -16.38 11.06
C TYR A 198 -10.63 -15.81 11.66
N GLN A 199 -11.37 -15.00 10.91
CA GLN A 199 -12.72 -14.63 11.32
C GLN A 199 -13.62 -15.86 11.22
N LYS A 200 -14.36 -16.19 12.29
CA LYS A 200 -15.18 -17.42 12.43
C LYS A 200 -16.08 -17.76 11.22
N ARG A 201 -16.47 -16.76 10.43
CA ARG A 201 -17.29 -16.93 9.22
C ARG A 201 -16.54 -17.55 8.03
N TYR A 202 -15.20 -17.60 8.04
CA TYR A 202 -14.41 -18.24 6.99
C TYR A 202 -14.14 -19.71 7.31
N LYS A 203 -14.41 -20.59 6.34
CA LYS A 203 -14.25 -22.06 6.49
C LYS A 203 -12.78 -22.51 6.37
N THR A 204 -11.88 -21.65 5.90
CA THR A 204 -10.46 -21.98 5.69
C THR A 204 -9.64 -21.48 6.87
N SER A 205 -8.78 -22.33 7.43
CA SER A 205 -7.91 -21.92 8.54
C SER A 205 -6.83 -20.94 8.07
N TYR A 206 -6.29 -20.15 8.99
CA TYR A 206 -5.21 -19.17 8.72
C TYR A 206 -4.07 -19.79 7.91
N LYS A 207 -3.58 -20.96 8.30
CA LYS A 207 -2.47 -21.66 7.63
C LYS A 207 -2.82 -22.09 6.19
N HIS A 208 -4.05 -22.55 5.94
CA HIS A 208 -4.49 -22.96 4.61
C HIS A 208 -4.89 -21.78 3.71
N ASN A 209 -5.04 -20.58 4.27
CA ASN A 209 -5.35 -19.38 3.51
C ASN A 209 -4.11 -18.61 3.04
N LYS A 210 -2.90 -19.10 3.36
CA LYS A 210 -1.64 -18.48 2.95
C LYS A 210 -1.40 -18.66 1.45
N HIS A 211 -1.12 -17.55 0.77
CA HIS A 211 -0.64 -17.51 -0.61
C HIS A 211 0.85 -17.20 -0.62
N TYR A 212 1.64 -18.05 -1.28
CA TYR A 212 3.10 -17.97 -1.31
C TYR A 212 3.58 -17.45 -2.67
N GLY A 213 4.75 -16.80 -2.66
CA GLY A 213 5.45 -16.43 -3.88
C GLY A 213 6.25 -17.60 -4.45
N THR A 214 6.18 -17.74 -5.78
CA THR A 214 6.92 -18.73 -6.57
C THR A 214 7.85 -18.04 -7.55
#